data_AF-W9GFR8-F1
#
_entry.id   AF-W9GFR8-F1
#
_cell.length_a   1.000
_cell.length_b   1.000
_cell.length_c   1.000
_cell.angle_alpha   90.00
_cell.angle_beta   90.00
_cell.angle_gamma   90.00
#
_symmetry.space_group_name_H-M   'P 1'
#
loop_
_entity.id
_entity.type
_entity.pdbx_description
1 polymer ?
#
loop_
_entity_poly.entity_id
_entity_poly.type
_entity_poly.pdbx_seq_one_letter_code
_entity_poly.pdbx_strand_id
1 'polypeptide(L)' 'MTLITEVKARRRLPSPSLARELRRSAGLSQARIAKELGVTRVTVARWESGTRSPRGSLMVAYVELLEDLREAE' A
#
# COMPACT_ATOMS: atom_id res chain seq x y z
N MET A 1 -16.44 -2.99 6.55
CA MET A 1 -15.89 -3.00 5.18
C MET A 1 -16.84 -3.76 4.27
N THR A 2 -17.11 -3.29 3.06
CA THR A 2 -18.04 -3.96 2.12
C THR A 2 -17.29 -4.70 1.01
N LEU A 3 -17.94 -5.69 0.39
CA LEU A 3 -17.40 -6.41 -0.78
C LEU A 3 -17.06 -5.44 -1.93
N ILE A 4 -17.89 -4.42 -2.15
CA ILE A 4 -17.68 -3.41 -3.19
C ILE A 4 -16.39 -2.61 -2.92
N THR A 5 -16.10 -2.28 -1.66
CA THR A 5 -14.88 -1.58 -1.26
C THR A 5 -13.64 -2.42 -1.60
N GLU A 6 -13.63 -3.71 -1.26
CA GLU A 6 -12.50 -4.59 -1.58
C GLU A 6 -12.27 -4.74 -3.09
N VAL A 7 -13.35 -4.88 -3.87
CA VAL A 7 -13.26 -4.98 -5.33
C VAL A 7 -12.68 -3.71 -5.95
N LYS A 8 -13.10 -2.53 -5.47
CA LYS A 8 -12.54 -1.24 -5.92
C LYS A 8 -11.06 -1.14 -5.59
N ALA A 9 -10.68 -1.43 -4.34
CA ALA A 9 -9.28 -1.38 -3.92
C ALA A 9 -8.41 -2.35 -4.73
N ARG A 10 -8.87 -3.57 -4.99
CA ARG A 10 -8.12 -4.55 -5.79
C ARG A 10 -7.83 -4.08 -7.21
N ARG A 11 -8.76 -3.34 -7.84
CA ARG A 11 -8.58 -2.76 -9.18
C ARG A 11 -7.59 -1.59 -9.20
N ARG A 12 -7.47 -0.89 -8.08
CA ARG A 12 -6.61 0.28 -7.91
C ARG A 12 -5.26 -0.04 -7.30
N LEU A 13 -5.05 -1.26 -6.80
CA LEU A 13 -3.79 -1.71 -6.24
C LEU A 13 -2.68 -1.56 -7.29
N PRO A 14 -1.70 -0.65 -7.08
CA PRO A 14 -0.62 -0.47 -8.03
C PRO A 14 0.29 -1.69 -8.05
N SER A 15 1.14 -1.77 -9.08
CA SER A 15 2.20 -2.78 -9.11
C SER A 15 3.15 -2.60 -7.91
N PRO A 16 3.83 -3.67 -7.45
CA PRO A 16 4.81 -3.58 -6.36
C PRO A 16 5.88 -2.51 -6.58
N SER A 17 6.37 -2.37 -7.82
CA SER A 17 7.39 -1.37 -8.18
C SER A 17 6.85 0.05 -8.10
N LEU A 18 5.63 0.29 -8.58
CA LEU A 18 4.98 1.60 -8.52
C LEU A 18 4.66 1.99 -7.07
N ALA A 19 4.16 1.07 -6.26
CA ALA A 19 3.92 1.31 -4.83
C ALA A 19 5.22 1.73 -4.10
N ARG A 20 6.33 1.07 -4.42
CA ARG A 20 7.66 1.41 -3.89
C ARG A 20 8.14 2.77 -4.35
N GLU A 21 7.85 3.14 -5.59
CA GLU A 21 8.21 4.44 -6.18
C GLU A 21 7.45 5.57 -5.51
N LEU A 22 6.12 5.49 -5.44
CA LEU A 22 5.26 6.46 -4.74
C LEU A 22 5.71 6.70 -3.30
N ARG A 23 6.04 5.62 -2.56
CA ARG A 23 6.58 5.76 -1.21
C ARG A 23 7.91 6.54 -1.20
N ARG A 24 8.79 6.27 -2.16
CA ARG A 24 10.13 6.86 -2.22
C ARG A 24 10.09 8.32 -2.65
N SER A 25 9.25 8.67 -3.62
CA SER A 25 9.09 10.06 -4.06
C SER A 25 8.54 10.93 -2.92
N ALA A 26 7.63 10.38 -2.11
CA ALA A 26 7.18 10.99 -0.86
C ALA A 26 8.22 11.02 0.28
N GLY A 27 9.44 10.51 0.09
CA GLY A 27 10.50 10.49 1.12
C GLY A 27 10.23 9.55 2.30
N LEU A 28 9.26 8.64 2.20
CA LEU A 28 8.83 7.77 3.30
C LEU A 28 9.61 6.46 3.35
N SER A 29 9.89 5.97 4.57
CA SER A 29 10.46 4.64 4.78
C SER A 29 9.38 3.55 4.80
N GLN A 30 9.75 2.31 4.48
CA GLN A 30 8.83 1.16 4.63
C GLN A 30 8.31 1.02 6.07
N ALA A 31 9.14 1.37 7.06
CA ALA A 31 8.76 1.32 8.48
C ALA A 31 7.70 2.37 8.83
N ARG A 32 7.72 3.54 8.16
CA ARG A 32 6.71 4.58 8.38
C ARG A 32 5.34 4.15 7.87
N ILE A 33 5.26 3.61 6.63
CA ILE A 33 4.01 3.02 6.11
C ILE A 33 3.56 1.86 6.99
N ALA A 34 4.48 0.99 7.40
CA ALA A 34 4.15 -0.17 8.22
C ALA A 34 3.53 0.23 9.57
N LYS A 35 4.09 1.27 10.21
CA LYS A 35 3.56 1.83 11.46
C LYS A 35 2.14 2.36 11.28
N GLU A 36 1.88 3.08 10.20
CA GLU A 36 0.54 3.61 9.88
C GLU A 36 -0.49 2.48 9.71
N LEU A 37 -0.11 1.41 9.02
CA LEU A 37 -0.99 0.28 8.74
C LEU A 37 -1.03 -0.79 9.84
N GLY A 38 -0.32 -0.58 10.94
CA GLY A 38 -0.24 -1.55 12.05
C GLY A 38 0.40 -2.90 11.66
N VAL A 39 1.31 -2.91 10.68
CA VAL A 39 2.04 -4.11 10.22
C VAL A 39 3.54 -3.98 10.46
N THR A 40 4.28 -5.05 10.21
CA THR A 40 5.75 -5.01 10.29
C THR A 40 6.35 -4.38 9.04
N ARG A 41 7.55 -3.77 9.17
CA ARG A 41 8.34 -3.30 8.00
C ARG A 41 8.53 -4.42 6.96
N VAL A 42 8.78 -5.66 7.41
CA VAL A 42 8.98 -6.82 6.53
C VAL A 42 7.72 -7.14 5.72
N THR A 43 6.53 -6.92 6.28
CA THR A 43 5.27 -7.06 5.56
C THR A 43 5.20 -6.12 4.36
N VAL A 44 5.48 -4.82 4.57
CA VAL A 44 5.52 -3.82 3.49
C VAL A 44 6.62 -4.14 2.47
N ALA A 45 7.79 -4.57 2.94
CA ALA A 45 8.88 -4.98 2.05
C ALA A 45 8.47 -6.14 1.11
N ARG A 46 7.72 -7.13 1.62
CA ARG A 46 7.20 -8.25 0.80
C ARG A 46 6.13 -7.81 -0.19
N TRP A 47 5.32 -6.79 0.17
CA TRP A 47 4.36 -6.17 -0.76
C TRP A 47 5.04 -5.46 -1.91
N GLU A 48 6.02 -4.60 -1.59
CA GLU A 48 6.80 -3.85 -2.58
C GLU A 48 7.72 -4.72 -3.44
N SER A 49 8.08 -5.92 -2.96
CA SER A 49 8.86 -6.89 -3.73
C SER A 49 7.98 -7.85 -4.56
N GLY A 50 6.65 -7.79 -4.42
CA GLY A 50 5.72 -8.71 -5.06
C GLY A 50 5.73 -10.15 -4.52
N THR A 51 6.51 -10.45 -3.49
CA THR A 51 6.56 -11.80 -2.88
C THR A 51 5.30 -12.12 -2.09
N ARG A 52 4.56 -11.09 -1.66
CA ARG A 52 3.22 -11.22 -1.07
C ARG A 52 2.39 -10.04 -1.51
N SER A 53 1.08 -10.21 -1.63
CA SER A 53 0.14 -9.08 -1.82
C SER A 53 -0.61 -8.78 -0.52
N PRO A 54 -0.95 -7.50 -0.24
CA PRO A 54 -1.90 -7.16 0.82
C PRO A 54 -3.28 -7.75 0.49
N ARG A 55 -4.09 -8.00 1.52
CA ARG A 55 -5.44 -8.60 1.38
C ARG A 55 -6.41 -7.95 2.35
N GLY A 56 -7.70 -8.07 2.07
CA GLY A 56 -8.76 -7.59 2.96
C GLY A 56 -8.61 -6.11 3.31
N SER A 57 -8.80 -5.77 4.58
CA SER A 57 -8.72 -4.38 5.07
C SER A 57 -7.35 -3.75 4.86
N LEU A 58 -6.27 -4.52 4.96
CA LEU A 58 -4.91 -4.01 4.71
C LEU A 58 -4.68 -3.64 3.24
N MET A 59 -5.33 -4.34 2.30
CA MET A 59 -5.27 -3.94 0.88
C MET A 59 -5.98 -2.62 0.66
N VAL A 60 -7.16 -2.45 1.25
CA VAL A 60 -7.92 -1.20 1.13
C VAL A 60 -7.11 -0.03 1.70
N ALA A 61 -6.66 -0.15 2.95
CA ALA A 61 -5.89 0.91 3.61
C ALA A 61 -4.56 1.22 2.89
N TYR A 62 -3.88 0.19 2.36
CA TYR A 62 -2.65 0.42 1.60
C TYR A 62 -2.92 1.12 0.27
N VAL A 63 -4.02 0.79 -0.41
CA VAL A 63 -4.41 1.49 -1.65
C VAL A 63 -4.74 2.94 -1.37
N GLU A 64 -5.60 3.20 -0.39
CA GLU A 64 -5.98 4.57 0.00
C GLU A 64 -4.74 5.40 0.35
N LEU A 65 -3.84 4.87 1.20
CA LEU A 65 -2.59 5.54 1.54
C LEU A 65 -1.74 5.87 0.30
N LEU A 66 -1.63 4.96 -0.67
CA LEU A 66 -0.85 5.21 -1.89
C LEU A 66 -1.54 6.19 -2.86
N GLU A 67 -2.87 6.21 -2.91
CA GLU A 67 -3.62 7.22 -3.67
C GLU A 67 -3.42 8.61 -3.06
N ASP A 68 -3.49 8.74 -1.73
CA ASP A 68 -3.24 10.00 -1.02
C ASP A 68 -1.81 10.51 -1.27
N LEU A 69 -0.81 9.61 -1.29
CA LEU A 69 0.57 9.98 -1.61
C LEU A 69 0.73 10.47 -3.05
N ARG A 70 -0.02 9.91 -4.00
CA ARG A 70 -0.01 10.34 -5.40
C ARG A 70 -0.65 11.71 -5.58
N GLU A 71 -1.64 12.05 -4.77
CA GLU A 71 -2.35 13.34 -4.82
C GLU A 71 -1.60 14.47 -4.09
N ALA A 72 -0.63 14.13 -3.23
CA ALA A 72 0.18 15.08 -2.49
C ALA A 72 1.45 15.57 -3.23
N GLU A 73 1.74 15.02 -4.41
CA GLU A 73 2.75 15.51 -5.36
C GLU A 73 2.21 16.67 -6.22
#